data_AF-A0A4W3GN60-F1
#
_entry.id   AF-A0A4W3GN60-F1
#
_cell.length_a   1.000
_cell.length_b   1.000
_cell.length_c   1.000
_cell.angle_alpha   90.00
_cell.angle_beta   90.00
_cell.angle_gamma   90.00
#
_symmetry.space_group_name_H-M   'P 1'
#
loop_
_entity.id
_entity.type
_entity.pdbx_description
1 polymer ?
#
loop_
_entity_poly.entity_id
_entity_poly.type
_entity_poly.pdbx_seq_one_letter_code
_entity_poly.pdbx_strand_id
1 'polypeptide(L)'
;DLISQNIDVMLNRRNCMHTVVKIIEQHIPELLSLNLGNNKLSRLEDMMDLKAPALKILNLSRNEVKLERDLDKIKSFKLEELWLEGNPLCDNYRDQTAYVSAIREKFPKLLRLDGHELPPPISFDVEELTTLPPCKGSYFCTDDIKLLVSRFIQQYYSVYDSGDRQGLLNAYHDTACCSLSIPYSAQNPSSLVLQRSSLGEYYKHSRNVKKLKDPTLRSKLLKHTRLNVVAFLNDLPKTQHDIASFVLDVSTQT
;
A
#
# COMPACT_ATOMS: atom_id res chain seq x y z
N ASP A 1 -41.54 -8.55 -0.91
CA ASP A 1 -41.30 -7.12 -0.62
C ASP A 1 -41.18 -6.97 0.91
N LEU A 2 -40.27 -6.15 1.43
CA LEU A 2 -40.08 -5.97 2.89
C LEU A 2 -41.35 -5.37 3.54
N ILE A 3 -42.04 -4.50 2.81
CA ILE A 3 -43.30 -3.89 3.26
C ILE A 3 -44.37 -4.97 3.46
N SER A 4 -44.45 -5.96 2.55
CA SER A 4 -45.36 -7.09 2.71
C SER A 4 -45.06 -7.99 3.91
N GLN A 5 -43.89 -7.83 4.53
CA GLN A 5 -43.47 -8.55 5.74
C GLN A 5 -43.56 -7.68 7.01
N ASN A 6 -44.19 -6.50 6.95
CA ASN A 6 -44.21 -5.51 8.04
C ASN A 6 -42.81 -5.05 8.49
N ILE A 7 -41.82 -5.09 7.59
CA ILE A 7 -40.47 -4.60 7.86
C ILE A 7 -40.34 -3.21 7.24
N ASP A 8 -40.25 -2.19 8.10
CA ASP A 8 -40.02 -0.80 7.68
C ASP A 8 -38.52 -0.46 7.80
N VAL A 9 -37.90 -0.13 6.67
CA VAL A 9 -36.48 0.24 6.59
C VAL A 9 -36.36 1.67 6.11
N MET A 10 -36.06 2.58 7.04
CA MET A 10 -35.85 3.99 6.74
C MET A 10 -34.38 4.27 6.44
N LEU A 11 -33.99 4.30 5.17
CA LEU A 11 -32.59 4.51 4.76
C LEU A 11 -32.02 5.88 5.16
N ASN A 12 -32.86 6.88 5.43
CA ASN A 12 -32.42 8.16 5.98
C ASN A 12 -31.94 8.08 7.45
N ARG A 13 -32.13 6.94 8.13
CA ARG A 13 -31.57 6.69 9.45
C ARG A 13 -30.19 6.06 9.30
N ARG A 14 -29.18 6.69 9.91
CA ARG A 14 -27.77 6.23 9.92
C ARG A 14 -27.61 4.74 10.19
N ASN A 15 -28.29 4.19 11.20
CA ASN A 15 -28.16 2.78 11.57
C ASN A 15 -28.63 1.84 10.45
N CYS A 16 -29.71 2.20 9.75
CA CYS A 16 -30.25 1.42 8.65
C CYS A 16 -29.31 1.49 7.44
N MET A 17 -28.86 2.70 7.08
CA MET A 17 -27.91 2.90 5.99
C MET A 17 -26.60 2.14 6.23
N HIS A 18 -26.05 2.21 7.45
CA HIS A 18 -24.84 1.50 7.82
C HIS A 18 -24.96 -0.02 7.68
N THR A 19 -26.11 -0.57 8.09
CA THR A 19 -26.40 -2.00 7.89
C THR A 19 -26.46 -2.36 6.41
N VAL A 20 -27.10 -1.53 5.58
CA VAL A 20 -27.16 -1.76 4.13
C VAL A 20 -25.77 -1.69 3.50
N VAL A 21 -24.97 -0.70 3.86
CA VAL A 21 -23.56 -0.57 3.40
C VAL A 21 -22.76 -1.83 3.74
N LYS A 22 -22.88 -2.33 4.98
CA LYS A 22 -22.21 -3.58 5.39
C LYS A 22 -22.68 -4.79 4.59
N ILE A 23 -23.97 -4.90 4.32
CA ILE A 23 -24.54 -6.01 3.54
C ILE A 23 -23.97 -5.98 2.12
N ILE A 24 -23.93 -4.80 1.49
CA ILE A 24 -23.35 -4.63 0.15
C ILE A 24 -21.88 -5.02 0.14
N GLU A 25 -21.08 -4.52 1.11
CA GLU A 25 -19.65 -4.85 1.20
C GLU A 25 -19.40 -6.36 1.34
N GLN A 26 -20.22 -7.05 2.14
CA GLN A 26 -20.06 -8.48 2.40
C GLN A 26 -20.49 -9.38 1.25
N HIS A 27 -21.53 -8.98 0.49
CA HIS A 27 -22.18 -9.88 -0.46
C HIS A 27 -22.02 -9.45 -1.92
N ILE A 28 -21.71 -8.18 -2.20
CA ILE A 28 -21.70 -7.61 -3.55
C ILE A 28 -20.50 -6.67 -3.77
N PRO A 29 -19.26 -7.18 -3.69
CA PRO A 29 -18.05 -6.36 -3.85
C PRO A 29 -17.89 -5.78 -5.27
N GLU A 30 -18.52 -6.39 -6.28
CA GLU A 30 -18.46 -6.00 -7.69
C GLU A 30 -19.65 -5.11 -8.13
N LEU A 31 -20.33 -4.45 -7.17
CA LEU A 31 -21.48 -3.61 -7.45
C LEU A 31 -21.15 -2.50 -8.47
N LEU A 32 -21.82 -2.53 -9.64
CA LEU A 32 -21.63 -1.54 -10.71
C LEU A 32 -22.65 -0.40 -10.69
N SER A 33 -23.87 -0.65 -10.22
CA SER A 33 -24.98 0.32 -10.21
C SER A 33 -25.75 0.24 -8.90
N LEU A 34 -26.05 1.40 -8.33
CA LEU A 34 -26.81 1.52 -7.10
C LEU A 34 -27.91 2.57 -7.25
N ASN A 35 -29.15 2.17 -6.94
CA ASN A 35 -30.30 3.08 -6.92
C ASN A 35 -30.78 3.34 -5.50
N LEU A 36 -30.69 4.60 -5.08
CA LEU A 36 -31.13 5.11 -3.79
C LEU A 36 -32.14 6.26 -3.98
N GLY A 37 -32.80 6.34 -5.13
CA GLY A 37 -33.81 7.37 -5.38
C GLY A 37 -35.03 7.24 -4.45
N ASN A 38 -35.69 8.36 -4.15
CA ASN A 38 -36.90 8.43 -3.30
C ASN A 38 -36.72 7.91 -1.85
N ASN A 39 -35.55 8.10 -1.24
CA ASN A 39 -35.26 7.60 0.13
C ASN A 39 -35.19 8.71 1.20
N LYS A 40 -35.56 9.94 0.86
CA LYS A 40 -35.51 11.12 1.74
C LYS A 40 -34.13 11.31 2.39
N LEU A 41 -33.07 11.00 1.63
CA LEU A 41 -31.70 11.14 2.09
C LEU A 41 -31.31 12.62 2.10
N SER A 42 -30.98 13.17 3.26
CA SER A 42 -30.49 14.54 3.41
C SER A 42 -28.99 14.63 3.74
N ARG A 43 -28.39 13.50 4.16
CA ARG A 43 -26.96 13.39 4.51
C ARG A 43 -26.34 12.23 3.75
N LEU A 44 -25.21 12.49 3.10
CA LEU A 44 -24.46 11.49 2.32
C LEU A 44 -23.22 10.98 3.06
N GLU A 45 -22.98 11.40 4.31
CA GLU A 45 -21.80 11.01 5.08
C GLU A 45 -21.70 9.49 5.26
N ASP A 46 -22.83 8.83 5.51
CA ASP A 46 -22.87 7.39 5.77
C ASP A 46 -22.55 6.57 4.49
N MET A 47 -22.53 7.21 3.32
CA MET A 47 -22.09 6.58 2.07
C MET A 47 -20.58 6.62 1.87
N MET A 48 -19.82 7.42 2.64
CA MET A 48 -18.35 7.42 2.57
C MET A 48 -17.77 6.04 2.91
N ASP A 49 -18.46 5.29 3.77
CA ASP A 49 -18.03 3.96 4.22
C ASP A 49 -18.34 2.85 3.20
N LEU A 50 -19.09 3.15 2.13
CA LEU A 50 -19.43 2.18 1.10
C LEU A 50 -18.21 1.84 0.24
N LYS A 51 -17.64 0.65 0.45
CA LYS A 51 -16.54 0.13 -0.35
C LYS A 51 -17.04 -0.57 -1.61
N ALA A 52 -17.41 0.22 -2.60
CA ALA A 52 -17.80 -0.26 -3.93
C ALA A 52 -16.86 0.33 -5.00
N PRO A 53 -15.63 -0.20 -5.17
CA PRO A 53 -14.63 0.39 -6.06
C PRO A 53 -15.02 0.31 -7.55
N ALA A 54 -15.92 -0.61 -7.90
CA ALA A 54 -16.43 -0.80 -9.25
C ALA A 54 -17.72 0.00 -9.55
N LEU A 55 -18.25 0.75 -8.58
CA LEU A 55 -19.49 1.50 -8.74
C LEU A 55 -19.32 2.61 -9.78
N LYS A 56 -20.12 2.53 -10.84
CA LYS A 56 -20.13 3.46 -11.99
C LYS A 56 -21.41 4.27 -12.08
N ILE A 57 -22.53 3.72 -11.63
CA ILE A 57 -23.85 4.34 -11.76
C ILE A 57 -24.45 4.54 -10.38
N LEU A 58 -24.81 5.78 -10.04
CA LEU A 58 -25.46 6.10 -8.78
C LEU A 58 -26.71 6.93 -9.01
N ASN A 59 -27.85 6.47 -8.52
CA ASN A 59 -29.10 7.23 -8.55
C ASN A 59 -29.46 7.74 -7.16
N LEU A 60 -29.46 9.07 -6.99
CA LEU A 60 -29.88 9.79 -5.79
C LEU A 60 -31.09 10.70 -6.07
N SER A 61 -31.82 10.48 -7.17
CA SER A 61 -32.97 11.31 -7.54
C SER A 61 -34.04 11.34 -6.45
N ARG A 62 -34.75 12.47 -6.35
CA ARG A 62 -35.90 12.65 -5.44
C ARG A 62 -35.56 12.36 -3.98
N ASN A 63 -34.39 12.83 -3.54
CA ASN A 63 -33.96 12.84 -2.15
C ASN A 63 -34.02 14.28 -1.59
N GLU A 64 -33.44 14.50 -0.41
CA GLU A 64 -33.46 15.79 0.27
C GLU A 64 -32.05 16.41 0.34
N VAL A 65 -31.20 16.17 -0.67
CA VAL A 65 -29.85 16.73 -0.72
C VAL A 65 -29.95 18.22 -1.08
N LYS A 66 -29.53 19.09 -0.15
CA LYS A 66 -29.81 20.54 -0.24
C LYS A 66 -28.70 21.34 -0.88
N LEU A 67 -27.45 20.95 -0.65
CA LEU A 67 -26.29 21.74 -1.04
C LEU A 67 -25.35 20.91 -1.89
N GLU A 68 -24.73 21.56 -2.87
CA GLU A 68 -23.74 20.93 -3.76
C GLU A 68 -22.57 20.32 -2.97
N ARG A 69 -22.08 21.00 -1.94
CA ARG A 69 -20.98 20.51 -1.07
C ARG A 69 -21.28 19.18 -0.39
N ASP A 70 -22.55 18.79 -0.26
CA ASP A 70 -22.91 17.50 0.33
C ASP A 70 -22.45 16.34 -0.58
N LEU A 71 -22.29 16.60 -1.89
CA LEU A 71 -21.72 15.66 -2.85
C LEU A 71 -20.22 15.42 -2.65
N ASP A 72 -19.50 16.29 -1.93
CA ASP A 72 -18.08 16.06 -1.60
C ASP A 72 -17.87 14.79 -0.77
N LYS A 73 -18.93 14.31 -0.09
CA LYS A 73 -18.93 13.06 0.66
C LYS A 73 -18.88 11.82 -0.24
N ILE A 74 -19.26 11.95 -1.51
CA ILE A 74 -19.31 10.82 -2.45
C ILE A 74 -18.38 11.01 -3.65
N LYS A 75 -17.55 12.06 -3.66
CA LYS A 75 -16.60 12.38 -4.74
C LYS A 75 -15.51 11.32 -4.97
N SER A 76 -15.30 10.41 -4.02
CA SER A 76 -14.35 9.30 -4.16
C SER A 76 -14.79 8.27 -5.18
N PHE A 77 -16.09 8.18 -5.48
CA PHE A 77 -16.62 7.28 -6.50
C PHE A 77 -16.30 7.79 -7.89
N LYS A 78 -15.75 6.90 -8.74
CA LYS A 78 -15.43 7.19 -10.13
C LYS A 78 -16.66 6.96 -11.02
N LEU A 79 -17.72 7.74 -10.79
CA LEU A 79 -19.01 7.58 -11.45
C LEU A 79 -18.94 7.98 -12.94
N GLU A 80 -19.61 7.17 -13.76
CA GLU A 80 -19.88 7.43 -15.19
C GLU A 80 -21.29 7.98 -15.38
N GLU A 81 -22.25 7.63 -14.52
CA GLU A 81 -23.63 8.12 -14.56
C GLU A 81 -24.17 8.46 -13.16
N LEU A 82 -24.81 9.62 -13.04
CA LEU A 82 -25.33 10.14 -11.77
C LEU A 82 -26.73 10.73 -11.99
N TRP A 83 -27.64 10.46 -11.05
CA TRP A 83 -28.98 11.05 -11.03
C TRP A 83 -29.18 11.84 -9.75
N LEU A 84 -29.53 13.12 -9.87
CA LEU A 84 -29.78 14.07 -8.80
C LEU A 84 -31.11 14.81 -8.98
N GLU A 85 -31.82 14.62 -10.10
CA GLU A 85 -33.13 15.21 -10.38
C GLU A 85 -34.08 15.11 -9.18
N GLY A 86 -34.76 16.21 -8.85
CA GLY A 86 -35.72 16.26 -7.75
C GLY A 86 -35.11 16.41 -6.36
N ASN A 87 -33.82 16.77 -6.26
CA ASN A 87 -33.20 17.23 -5.02
C ASN A 87 -33.22 18.77 -4.94
N PRO A 88 -33.37 19.37 -3.74
CA PRO A 88 -33.36 20.84 -3.58
C PRO A 88 -32.08 21.52 -4.06
N LEU A 89 -30.94 20.81 -4.15
CA LEU A 89 -29.72 21.37 -4.70
C LEU A 89 -29.88 21.85 -6.15
N CYS A 90 -30.74 21.21 -6.94
CA CYS A 90 -30.94 21.51 -8.36
C CYS A 90 -31.54 22.92 -8.55
N ASP A 91 -32.37 23.37 -7.61
CA ASP A 91 -33.04 24.67 -7.65
C ASP A 91 -32.06 25.85 -7.43
N ASN A 92 -30.85 25.59 -6.96
CA ASN A 92 -29.84 26.61 -6.69
C ASN A 92 -29.11 27.09 -7.96
N TYR A 93 -29.30 26.43 -9.10
CA TYR A 93 -28.62 26.75 -10.36
C TYR A 93 -29.54 27.56 -11.28
N ARG A 94 -29.00 28.63 -11.88
CA ARG A 94 -29.76 29.51 -12.79
C ARG A 94 -29.97 28.90 -14.16
N ASP A 95 -29.04 28.05 -14.59
CA ASP A 95 -29.03 27.41 -15.89
C ASP A 95 -28.36 26.03 -15.84
N GLN A 96 -28.69 25.19 -16.82
CA GLN A 96 -28.19 23.82 -16.91
C GLN A 96 -26.66 23.76 -17.07
N THR A 97 -26.04 24.77 -17.69
CA THR A 97 -24.58 24.82 -17.88
C THR A 97 -23.85 24.96 -16.55
N ALA A 98 -24.29 25.89 -15.68
CA ALA A 98 -23.72 26.05 -14.35
C ALA A 98 -23.89 24.79 -13.50
N TYR A 99 -25.05 24.14 -13.61
CA TYR A 99 -25.32 22.86 -12.94
C TYR A 99 -24.35 21.76 -13.39
N VAL A 100 -24.26 21.52 -14.70
CA VAL A 100 -23.37 20.49 -15.27
C VAL A 100 -21.91 20.76 -14.91
N SER A 101 -21.46 22.02 -14.97
CA SER A 101 -20.09 22.40 -14.63
C SER A 101 -19.76 22.10 -13.16
N ALA A 102 -20.65 22.46 -12.23
CA ALA A 102 -20.45 22.21 -10.81
C ALA A 102 -20.40 20.72 -10.46
N ILE A 103 -21.28 19.91 -11.08
CA ILE A 103 -21.26 18.45 -10.87
C ILE A 103 -20.01 17.83 -11.47
N ARG A 104 -19.56 18.28 -12.65
CA ARG A 104 -18.34 17.78 -13.30
C ARG A 104 -17.05 18.14 -12.57
N GLU A 105 -17.02 19.28 -11.88
CA GLU A 105 -15.90 19.63 -11.00
C GLU A 105 -15.69 18.54 -9.93
N LYS A 106 -16.77 17.97 -9.40
CA LYS A 106 -16.72 16.89 -8.41
C LYS A 106 -16.56 15.50 -9.01
N PHE A 107 -17.14 15.27 -10.19
CA PHE A 107 -17.10 14.00 -10.91
C PHE A 107 -16.56 14.19 -12.34
N PRO A 108 -15.23 14.34 -12.53
CA PRO A 108 -14.66 14.65 -13.84
C PRO A 108 -14.86 13.57 -14.90
N LYS A 109 -15.11 12.32 -14.48
CA LYS A 109 -15.33 11.17 -15.38
C LYS A 109 -16.80 10.96 -15.76
N LEU A 110 -17.69 11.86 -15.35
CA LEU A 110 -19.13 11.71 -15.55
C LEU A 110 -19.51 11.91 -17.03
N LEU A 111 -20.12 10.87 -17.60
CA LEU A 111 -20.60 10.83 -18.98
C LEU A 111 -22.10 11.16 -19.08
N ARG A 112 -22.88 10.84 -18.05
CA ARG A 112 -24.33 11.09 -18.01
C ARG A 112 -24.77 11.70 -16.69
N LEU A 113 -25.64 12.70 -16.76
CA LEU A 113 -26.27 13.34 -15.61
C LEU A 113 -27.77 13.46 -15.86
N ASP A 114 -28.57 12.92 -14.94
CA ASP A 114 -30.05 12.92 -15.02
C ASP A 114 -30.58 12.35 -16.34
N GLY A 115 -29.93 11.30 -16.84
CA GLY A 115 -30.27 10.66 -18.11
C GLY A 115 -29.81 11.40 -19.37
N HIS A 116 -29.21 12.59 -19.23
CA HIS A 116 -28.64 13.35 -20.35
C HIS A 116 -27.15 13.04 -20.53
N GLU A 117 -26.76 12.76 -21.78
CA GLU A 117 -25.35 12.58 -22.15
C GLU A 117 -24.62 13.93 -22.15
N LEU A 118 -23.48 13.97 -21.48
CA LEU A 118 -22.68 15.17 -21.33
C LEU A 118 -21.55 15.20 -22.37
N PRO A 119 -21.13 16.38 -22.84
CA PRO A 119 -20.04 16.48 -23.82
C PRO A 119 -18.75 15.84 -23.30
N PRO A 120 -17.85 15.27 -24.12
CA PRO A 120 -16.68 14.56 -23.63
C PRO A 120 -15.89 15.36 -22.56
N PRO A 121 -15.49 14.72 -21.45
CA PRO A 121 -14.67 15.40 -20.46
C PRO A 121 -13.34 15.82 -21.09
N ILE A 122 -12.90 17.04 -20.76
CA ILE A 122 -11.61 17.57 -21.24
C ILE A 122 -10.51 16.87 -20.44
N SER A 123 -9.97 15.77 -20.94
CA SER A 123 -8.79 15.11 -20.37
C SER A 123 -7.56 15.36 -21.24
N PHE A 124 -6.53 15.96 -20.65
CA PHE A 124 -5.19 15.92 -21.21
C PHE A 124 -4.52 14.64 -20.69
N ASP A 125 -4.50 13.60 -21.52
CA ASP A 125 -3.83 12.35 -21.17
C ASP A 125 -2.31 12.61 -21.22
N VAL A 126 -1.73 12.94 -20.08
CA VAL A 126 -0.29 12.83 -19.89
C VAL A 126 -0.06 11.34 -19.69
N GLU A 127 0.63 10.68 -20.61
CA GLU A 127 1.02 9.27 -20.49
C GLU A 127 1.92 9.11 -19.26
N GLU A 128 1.31 8.91 -18.09
CA GLU A 128 2.02 8.55 -16.88
C GLU A 128 2.46 7.09 -17.04
N LEU A 129 3.77 6.89 -17.20
CA LEU A 129 4.40 5.58 -17.14
C LEU A 129 4.20 4.98 -15.73
N THR A 130 3.07 4.31 -15.55
CA THR A 130 2.69 3.64 -14.29
C THR A 130 3.25 2.22 -14.20
N THR A 131 3.77 1.68 -15.31
CA THR A 131 4.32 0.32 -15.38
C THR A 131 5.73 0.27 -14.81
N LEU A 132 5.89 -0.41 -13.67
CA LEU A 132 7.21 -0.75 -13.15
C LEU A 132 7.89 -1.81 -14.05
N PRO A 133 9.23 -1.79 -14.16
CA PRO A 133 9.96 -2.86 -14.82
C PRO A 133 9.66 -4.23 -14.17
N PRO A 134 9.65 -5.33 -14.94
CA PRO A 134 9.40 -6.65 -14.40
C PRO A 134 10.51 -7.07 -13.42
N CYS A 135 10.12 -7.60 -12.27
CA CYS A 135 11.05 -8.23 -11.33
C CYS A 135 11.68 -9.46 -11.97
N LYS A 136 13.01 -9.57 -11.90
CA LYS A 136 13.76 -10.76 -12.33
C LYS A 136 14.26 -11.52 -11.11
N GLY A 137 14.68 -12.77 -11.33
CA GLY A 137 15.43 -13.54 -10.34
C GLY A 137 16.87 -13.06 -10.24
N SER A 138 17.81 -13.99 -10.07
CA SER A 138 19.24 -13.66 -9.95
C SER A 138 19.80 -13.02 -11.23
N TYR A 139 20.70 -12.06 -11.06
CA TYR A 139 21.46 -11.44 -12.14
C TYR A 139 22.96 -11.71 -12.01
N PHE A 140 23.52 -12.31 -13.06
CA PHE A 140 24.96 -12.51 -13.22
C PHE A 140 25.39 -11.87 -14.55
N CYS A 141 26.51 -11.15 -14.55
CA CYS A 141 27.03 -10.51 -15.76
C CYS A 141 27.38 -11.52 -16.85
N THR A 142 28.02 -12.63 -16.46
CA THR A 142 28.45 -13.73 -17.35
C THR A 142 28.29 -15.09 -16.65
N ASP A 143 28.30 -16.18 -17.43
CA ASP A 143 28.23 -17.55 -16.88
C ASP A 143 29.48 -17.92 -16.06
N ASP A 144 30.65 -17.40 -16.40
CA ASP A 144 31.87 -17.59 -15.60
C ASP A 144 31.74 -16.97 -14.22
N ILE A 145 31.19 -15.75 -14.14
CA ILE A 145 30.91 -15.08 -12.87
C ILE A 145 29.84 -15.80 -12.09
N LYS A 146 28.80 -16.31 -12.76
CA LYS A 146 27.80 -17.17 -12.13
C LYS A 146 28.46 -18.37 -11.47
N LEU A 147 29.31 -19.10 -12.19
CA LEU A 147 30.00 -20.28 -11.65
C LEU A 147 30.92 -19.93 -10.47
N LEU A 148 31.68 -18.85 -10.59
CA LEU A 148 32.58 -18.36 -9.52
C LEU A 148 31.80 -17.99 -8.26
N VAL A 149 30.79 -17.12 -8.39
CA VAL A 149 29.99 -16.63 -7.26
C VAL A 149 29.20 -17.77 -6.63
N SER A 150 28.59 -18.66 -7.42
CA SER A 150 27.86 -19.81 -6.87
C SER A 150 28.76 -20.73 -6.03
N ARG A 151 29.99 -21.01 -6.50
CA ARG A 151 30.95 -21.81 -5.72
C ARG A 151 31.37 -21.10 -4.44
N PHE A 152 31.63 -19.79 -4.51
CA PHE A 152 31.98 -18.98 -3.34
C PHE A 152 30.86 -19.02 -2.29
N ILE A 153 29.60 -18.79 -2.70
CA ILE A 153 28.45 -18.79 -1.79
C ILE A 153 28.28 -20.16 -1.13
N GLN A 154 28.41 -21.25 -1.88
CA GLN A 154 28.33 -22.61 -1.34
C GLN A 154 29.40 -22.86 -0.27
N GLN A 155 30.66 -22.52 -0.56
CA GLN A 155 31.77 -22.73 0.38
C GLN A 155 31.65 -21.82 1.61
N TYR A 156 31.35 -20.54 1.40
CA TYR A 156 31.22 -19.56 2.47
C TYR A 156 30.14 -19.98 3.46
N TYR A 157 28.93 -20.29 2.99
CA TYR A 157 27.82 -20.67 3.87
C TYR A 157 27.97 -22.07 4.46
N SER A 158 28.66 -23.00 3.78
CA SER A 158 29.04 -24.28 4.38
C SER A 158 29.92 -24.10 5.62
N VAL A 159 30.85 -23.14 5.61
CA VAL A 159 31.66 -22.81 6.80
C VAL A 159 30.85 -22.00 7.80
N TYR A 160 30.06 -21.04 7.33
CA TYR A 160 29.25 -20.17 8.18
C TYR A 160 28.25 -20.92 9.06
N ASP A 161 27.65 -21.99 8.53
CA ASP A 161 26.64 -22.81 9.19
C ASP A 161 27.24 -24.02 9.95
N SER A 162 28.55 -24.25 9.86
CA SER A 162 29.23 -25.36 10.55
C SER A 162 29.20 -25.26 12.08
N GLY A 163 28.91 -24.06 12.62
CA GLY A 163 28.99 -23.75 14.04
C GLY A 163 30.37 -23.29 14.52
N ASP A 164 31.42 -23.44 13.72
CA ASP A 164 32.73 -22.82 13.91
C ASP A 164 33.11 -21.98 12.67
N ARG A 165 33.02 -20.66 12.80
CA ARG A 165 33.24 -19.75 11.67
C ARG A 165 34.71 -19.38 11.49
N GLN A 166 35.66 -19.99 12.23
CA GLN A 166 37.09 -19.67 12.10
C GLN A 166 37.64 -19.89 10.69
N GLY A 167 37.12 -20.87 9.95
CA GLY A 167 37.52 -21.11 8.55
C GLY A 167 37.34 -19.91 7.63
N LEU A 168 36.46 -18.96 7.99
CA LEU A 168 36.25 -17.72 7.23
C LEU A 168 37.45 -16.76 7.28
N LEU A 169 38.43 -16.95 8.16
CA LEU A 169 39.66 -16.15 8.18
C LEU A 169 40.43 -16.19 6.86
N ASN A 170 40.27 -17.27 6.09
CA ASN A 170 40.89 -17.43 4.77
C ASN A 170 40.10 -16.73 3.65
N ALA A 171 38.83 -16.40 3.89
CA ALA A 171 37.99 -15.71 2.93
C ALA A 171 38.05 -14.18 3.06
N TYR A 172 38.41 -13.67 4.25
CA TYR A 172 38.48 -12.24 4.52
C TYR A 172 39.89 -11.67 4.35
N HIS A 173 40.00 -10.53 3.65
CA HIS A 173 41.22 -9.74 3.54
C HIS A 173 41.66 -9.18 4.91
N ASP A 174 42.97 -8.93 5.11
CA ASP A 174 43.51 -8.43 6.39
C ASP A 174 42.87 -7.13 6.86
N THR A 175 42.45 -6.26 5.94
CA THR A 175 41.75 -4.98 6.19
C THR A 175 40.25 -5.02 5.91
N ALA A 176 39.65 -6.22 5.84
CA ALA A 176 38.23 -6.36 5.56
C ALA A 176 37.35 -5.61 6.58
N CYS A 177 36.24 -5.07 6.08
CA CYS A 177 35.24 -4.39 6.88
C CYS A 177 33.93 -5.20 6.91
N CYS A 178 33.27 -5.26 8.06
CA CYS A 178 31.94 -5.86 8.20
C CYS A 178 31.06 -5.00 9.11
N SER A 179 29.77 -4.91 8.77
CA SER A 179 28.76 -4.28 9.62
C SER A 179 27.42 -4.98 9.45
N LEU A 180 26.60 -4.95 10.49
CA LEU A 180 25.25 -5.50 10.48
C LEU A 180 24.22 -4.37 10.55
N SER A 181 23.08 -4.54 9.88
CA SER A 181 21.93 -3.65 10.04
C SER A 181 20.65 -4.48 10.07
N ILE A 182 19.68 -4.06 10.88
CA ILE A 182 18.34 -4.65 10.91
C ILE A 182 17.29 -3.58 10.57
N PRO A 183 16.11 -3.98 10.04
CA PRO A 183 15.02 -3.07 9.78
C PRO A 183 14.61 -2.29 11.03
N TYR A 184 14.26 -1.02 10.84
CA TYR A 184 13.72 -0.19 11.90
C TYR A 184 12.20 -0.30 11.91
N SER A 185 11.61 -0.85 12.98
CA SER A 185 10.16 -0.83 13.17
C SER A 185 9.74 0.50 13.81
N ALA A 186 9.04 1.34 13.04
CA ALA A 186 8.52 2.63 13.50
C ALA A 186 7.31 2.48 14.44
N GLN A 187 6.64 1.32 14.44
CA GLN A 187 5.42 1.11 15.23
C GLN A 187 5.70 0.96 16.72
N ASN A 188 6.91 0.57 17.12
CA ASN A 188 7.25 0.33 18.53
C ASN A 188 8.68 0.83 18.85
N PRO A 189 8.86 2.13 19.14
CA PRO A 189 10.17 2.75 19.30
C PRO A 189 10.90 2.42 20.62
N SER A 190 10.31 1.63 21.51
CA SER A 190 10.96 1.31 22.79
C SER A 190 12.05 0.24 22.61
N SER A 191 13.27 0.57 23.05
CA SER A 191 14.43 -0.33 22.99
C SER A 191 14.18 -1.68 23.68
N LEU A 192 13.28 -1.73 24.68
CA LEU A 192 12.91 -2.95 25.40
C LEU A 192 12.03 -3.89 24.56
N VAL A 193 11.18 -3.37 23.67
CA VAL A 193 10.32 -4.18 22.80
C VAL A 193 11.14 -4.75 21.65
N LEU A 194 12.07 -3.98 21.08
CA LEU A 194 12.99 -4.48 20.04
C LEU A 194 13.94 -5.55 20.58
N GLN A 195 14.39 -5.43 21.84
CA GLN A 195 15.20 -6.48 22.48
C GLN A 195 14.42 -7.78 22.75
N ARG A 196 13.10 -7.71 22.93
CA ARG A 196 12.22 -8.88 23.08
C ARG A 196 11.70 -9.42 21.75
N SER A 197 12.03 -8.78 20.63
CA SER A 197 11.68 -9.27 19.30
C SER A 197 12.59 -10.43 18.90
N SER A 198 12.19 -11.17 17.86
CA SER A 198 13.04 -12.21 17.24
C SER A 198 14.39 -11.70 16.75
N LEU A 199 14.56 -10.38 16.61
CA LEU A 199 15.81 -9.73 16.20
C LEU A 199 16.63 -9.16 17.37
N GLY A 200 16.23 -9.44 18.61
CA GLY A 200 16.82 -8.86 19.81
C GLY A 200 18.33 -9.09 19.93
N GLU A 201 18.80 -10.28 19.58
CA GLU A 201 20.24 -10.65 19.62
C GLU A 201 21.09 -9.84 18.65
N TYR A 202 20.50 -9.42 17.53
CA TYR A 202 21.14 -8.63 16.48
C TYR A 202 21.07 -7.12 16.74
N TYR A 203 20.08 -6.65 17.53
CA TYR A 203 19.82 -5.24 17.78
C TYR A 203 21.05 -4.50 18.33
N LYS A 204 21.78 -5.13 19.27
CA LYS A 204 22.99 -4.55 19.90
C LYS A 204 24.15 -4.29 18.92
N HIS A 205 24.10 -4.91 17.74
CA HIS A 205 25.11 -4.80 16.69
C HIS A 205 24.65 -3.98 15.47
N SER A 206 23.40 -3.54 15.45
CA SER A 206 22.81 -2.84 14.32
C SER A 206 23.42 -1.44 14.12
N ARG A 207 23.94 -1.19 12.92
CA ARG A 207 24.55 0.07 12.51
C ARG A 207 23.67 0.81 11.52
N ASN A 208 22.85 1.74 12.01
CA ASN A 208 22.01 2.61 11.18
C ASN A 208 22.49 4.07 11.25
N VAL A 209 23.23 4.53 10.24
CA VAL A 209 23.81 5.90 10.19
C VAL A 209 22.75 7.01 10.08
N LYS A 210 21.54 6.69 9.60
CA LYS A 210 20.41 7.64 9.58
C LYS A 210 19.97 7.98 11.00
N LYS A 211 19.94 7.00 11.90
CA LYS A 211 19.47 7.13 13.30
C LYS A 211 20.60 7.42 14.29
N LEU A 212 21.69 6.67 14.24
CA LEU A 212 22.84 6.86 15.11
C LEU A 212 23.67 8.05 14.61
N LYS A 213 23.84 9.08 15.44
CA LYS A 213 24.60 10.31 15.09
C LYS A 213 26.02 10.34 15.66
N ASP A 214 26.26 9.65 16.78
CA ASP A 214 27.58 9.63 17.42
C ASP A 214 28.65 8.96 16.53
N PRO A 215 29.70 9.68 16.11
CA PRO A 215 30.79 9.14 15.29
C PRO A 215 31.57 8.03 15.98
N THR A 216 31.77 8.12 17.30
CA THR A 216 32.55 7.12 18.06
C THR A 216 31.84 5.77 18.05
N LEU A 217 30.53 5.78 18.31
CA LEU A 217 29.70 4.57 18.22
C LEU A 217 29.59 4.04 16.79
N ARG A 218 29.50 4.92 15.78
CA ARG A 218 29.51 4.51 14.35
C ARG A 218 30.79 3.78 13.97
N SER A 219 31.94 4.21 14.48
CA SER A 219 33.23 3.54 14.25
C SER A 219 33.29 2.21 15.01
N LYS A 220 32.82 2.16 16.26
CA LYS A 220 32.79 0.92 17.07
C LYS A 220 31.92 -0.20 16.48
N LEU A 221 30.81 0.17 15.83
CA LEU A 221 29.89 -0.79 15.20
C LEU A 221 30.38 -1.29 13.83
N LEU A 222 31.42 -0.68 13.26
CA LEU A 222 32.12 -1.20 12.09
C LEU A 222 33.24 -2.12 12.55
N LYS A 223 33.26 -3.36 12.08
CA LYS A 223 34.35 -4.30 12.34
C LYS A 223 35.40 -4.11 11.26
N HIS A 224 36.63 -3.86 11.68
CA HIS A 224 37.77 -3.64 10.80
C HIS A 224 38.84 -4.68 11.13
N THR A 225 39.42 -5.27 10.10
CA THR A 225 40.32 -6.44 10.08
C THR A 225 39.62 -7.79 10.09
N ARG A 226 40.18 -8.78 9.37
CA ARG A 226 39.60 -10.13 9.31
C ARG A 226 39.40 -10.79 10.67
N LEU A 227 40.30 -10.55 11.62
CA LEU A 227 40.19 -11.10 12.98
C LEU A 227 38.96 -10.55 13.70
N ASN A 228 38.76 -9.23 13.67
CA ASN A 228 37.59 -8.60 14.29
C ASN A 228 36.29 -8.97 13.57
N VAL A 229 36.33 -9.15 12.24
CA VAL A 229 35.18 -9.60 11.46
C VAL A 229 34.80 -11.02 11.87
N VAL A 230 35.72 -11.98 11.85
CA VAL A 230 35.40 -13.37 12.17
C VAL A 230 35.07 -13.56 13.64
N ALA A 231 35.71 -12.83 14.56
CA ALA A 231 35.31 -12.81 15.97
C ALA A 231 33.87 -12.32 16.13
N PHE A 232 33.51 -11.21 15.48
CA PHE A 232 32.13 -10.73 15.47
C PHE A 232 31.16 -11.74 14.86
N LEU A 233 31.52 -12.40 13.75
CA LEU A 233 30.68 -13.44 13.16
C LEU A 233 30.50 -14.62 14.12
N ASN A 234 31.51 -15.04 14.88
CA ASN A 234 31.37 -16.11 15.88
C ASN A 234 30.44 -15.73 17.05
N ASP A 235 30.33 -14.45 17.39
CA ASP A 235 29.39 -13.96 18.41
C ASP A 235 27.92 -14.00 17.96
N LEU A 236 27.67 -14.14 16.65
CA LEU A 236 26.31 -14.22 16.12
C LEU A 236 25.69 -15.62 16.34
N PRO A 237 24.36 -15.73 16.45
CA PRO A 237 23.67 -17.00 16.60
C PRO A 237 24.01 -18.00 15.48
N LYS A 238 23.95 -19.30 15.77
CA LYS A 238 24.11 -20.34 14.74
C LYS A 238 22.97 -20.27 13.72
N THR A 239 23.26 -20.62 12.48
CA THR A 239 22.36 -20.46 11.34
C THR A 239 22.36 -21.71 10.47
N GLN A 240 21.34 -21.82 9.62
CA GLN A 240 21.26 -22.78 8.52
C GLN A 240 20.61 -22.06 7.34
N HIS A 241 21.30 -21.97 6.21
CA HIS A 241 20.84 -21.26 5.03
C HIS A 241 20.29 -22.24 3.98
N ASP A 242 19.13 -21.94 3.41
CA ASP A 242 18.65 -22.59 2.19
C ASP A 242 19.33 -21.94 0.98
N ILE A 243 20.51 -22.47 0.63
CA ILE A 243 21.33 -21.93 -0.47
C ILE A 243 20.60 -22.07 -1.82
N ALA A 244 19.69 -23.06 -1.96
CA ALA A 244 18.95 -23.25 -3.21
C ALA A 244 17.93 -22.13 -3.47
N SER A 245 17.48 -21.43 -2.42
CA SER A 245 16.54 -20.31 -2.53
C SER A 245 17.23 -18.94 -2.67
N PHE A 246 18.56 -18.88 -2.79
CA PHE A 246 19.28 -17.60 -2.87
C PHE A 246 19.00 -16.88 -4.19
N VAL A 247 18.79 -15.57 -4.09
CA VAL A 247 18.73 -14.64 -5.22
C VAL A 247 19.98 -13.77 -5.18
N LEU A 248 20.80 -13.86 -6.23
CA LEU A 248 22.12 -13.24 -6.29
C LEU A 248 22.15 -12.17 -7.39
N ASP A 249 22.56 -10.96 -7.03
CA ASP A 249 22.74 -9.85 -7.95
C ASP A 249 24.19 -9.35 -7.92
N VAL A 250 24.89 -9.47 -9.05
CA VAL A 250 26.23 -8.89 -9.21
C VAL A 250 26.10 -7.41 -9.61
N SER A 251 26.33 -6.51 -8.67
CA SER A 251 26.12 -5.07 -8.88
C SER A 251 27.14 -4.42 -9.82
N THR A 252 28.43 -4.74 -9.64
CA THR A 252 29.52 -4.21 -10.47
C THR A 252 30.62 -5.26 -10.63
N GLN A 253 31.26 -5.27 -11.78
CA GLN A 253 32.45 -6.06 -12.06
C GLN A 253 33.49 -5.11 -12.68
N THR A 254 34.68 -5.06 -12.10
CA THR A 254 35.82 -4.24 -12.55
C THR A 254 36.94 -5.12 -13.07
#